data_AF-A0A2P4SNU4-F1
#
_entry.id   AF-A0A2P4SNU4-F1
#
_cell.length_a   1.000
_cell.length_b   1.000
_cell.length_c   1.000
_cell.angle_alpha   90.00
_cell.angle_beta   90.00
_cell.angle_gamma   90.00
#
_symmetry.space_group_name_H-M   'P 1'
#
loop_
_entity.id
_entity.type
_entity.pdbx_description
1 polymer ?
#
loop_
_entity_poly.entity_id
_entity_poly.type
_entity_poly.pdbx_seq_one_letter_code
_entity_poly.pdbx_strand_id
1 'polypeptide(L)'
;ISRLDLGLIVEVWNKGLIWDTLVGTVWIALKAIRQSDEEGPGEWSTLEAEVVMKRDEICGTKNPTPHRILLDTRFELPFVEFDKFVREQRTNLKTKE
;
A
#
# COMPACT_ATOMS: atom_id res chain seq x y z
N ILE A 1 -16.52 1.71 1.49
CA ILE A 1 -15.61 2.61 2.25
C ILE A 1 -14.21 2.02 2.13
N SER A 2 -13.28 2.71 1.47
CA SER A 2 -11.88 2.30 1.39
C SER A 2 -11.15 2.76 2.66
N ARG A 3 -10.49 1.84 3.37
CA ARG A 3 -9.70 2.11 4.59
C ARG A 3 -8.30 2.66 4.26
N LEU A 4 -8.25 3.76 3.51
CA LEU A 4 -6.99 4.43 3.12
C LEU A 4 -6.29 5.15 4.28
N ASP A 5 -6.91 5.17 5.46
CA ASP A 5 -6.35 5.60 6.73
C ASP A 5 -5.23 4.67 7.24
N LEU A 6 -5.13 3.45 6.70
CA LEU A 6 -4.13 2.45 7.05
C LEU A 6 -2.85 2.56 6.21
N GLY A 7 -1.89 1.67 6.46
CA GLY A 7 -0.65 1.55 5.70
C GLY A 7 -0.29 0.11 5.34
N LEU A 8 0.53 -0.03 4.30
CA LEU A 8 1.20 -1.27 3.92
C LEU A 8 2.50 -1.38 4.71
N ILE A 9 2.66 -2.47 5.47
CA ILE A 9 3.93 -2.85 6.09
C ILE A 9 4.66 -3.79 5.15
N VAL A 10 5.93 -3.51 4.88
CA VAL A 10 6.84 -4.42 4.18
C VAL A 10 7.97 -4.77 5.14
N GLU A 11 8.23 -6.05 5.32
CA GLU A 11 9.31 -6.56 6.19
C GLU A 11 10.27 -7.41 5.37
N VAL A 12 11.57 -7.24 5.62
CA VAL A 12 12.61 -8.06 5.03
C VAL A 12 13.20 -8.93 6.13
N TRP A 13 13.14 -10.24 5.93
CA TRP A 13 13.60 -11.23 6.88
C TRP A 13 14.79 -12.00 6.31
N ASN A 14 15.87 -12.08 7.07
CA ASN A 14 17.00 -12.93 6.76
C ASN A 14 16.74 -14.32 7.31
N LYS A 15 16.81 -15.33 6.43
CA LYS A 15 16.49 -16.70 6.79
C LYS A 15 17.57 -17.31 7.69
N GLY A 16 17.18 -17.81 8.86
CA GLY A 16 18.08 -18.54 9.74
C GLY A 16 17.85 -20.04 9.75
N LEU A 17 18.69 -20.76 10.48
CA LEU A 17 18.56 -22.22 10.63
C LEU A 17 17.46 -22.60 11.63
N ILE A 18 17.29 -21.81 12.69
CA ILE A 18 16.31 -22.06 13.77
C ILE A 18 15.24 -20.96 13.79
N TRP A 19 15.62 -19.70 13.62
CA TRP A 19 14.71 -18.57 13.52
C TRP A 19 15.23 -17.56 12.49
N ASP A 20 14.31 -16.81 11.88
CA ASP A 20 14.63 -15.72 10.96
C ASP A 20 14.92 -14.43 11.74
N THR A 21 15.76 -13.57 11.16
CA THR A 21 16.15 -12.28 11.76
C THR A 21 15.61 -11.14 10.91
N LEU A 22 14.88 -10.20 11.51
CA LEU A 22 14.40 -9.01 10.82
C LEU A 22 15.60 -8.16 10.37
N VAL A 23 15.69 -7.91 9.07
CA VAL A 23 16.67 -6.99 8.47
C VAL A 23 16.19 -5.56 8.57
N GLY A 24 14.88 -5.35 8.38
CA GLY A 24 14.21 -4.07 8.60
C GLY A 24 12.83 -4.03 7.97
N THR A 25 12.16 -2.89 8.14
CA THR A 25 10.77 -2.67 7.76
C THR A 25 10.59 -1.30 7.11
N VAL A 26 9.57 -1.16 6.26
CA VAL A 26 9.08 0.13 5.78
C VAL A 26 7.55 0.16 5.89
N TRP A 27 7.02 1.32 6.26
CA TRP A 27 5.59 1.59 6.30
C TRP A 27 5.21 2.59 5.21
N ILE A 28 4.26 2.21 4.35
CA ILE A 28 3.79 3.02 3.22
C ILE A 28 2.31 3.35 3.47
N ALA A 29 1.98 4.63 3.63
CA ALA A 29 0.59 5.05 3.80
C ALA A 29 -0.23 4.68 2.54
N LEU A 30 -1.35 3.98 2.70
CA LEU A 30 -2.16 3.55 1.54
C LEU A 30 -2.68 4.76 0.73
N LYS A 31 -2.99 5.88 1.40
CA LYS A 31 -3.37 7.14 0.74
C LYS A 31 -2.28 7.75 -0.16
N ALA A 32 -1.02 7.35 -0.01
CA ALA A 32 0.10 7.84 -0.81
C ALA A 32 0.39 6.94 -2.04
N ILE A 33 -0.22 5.76 -2.10
CA ILE A 33 -0.05 4.83 -3.22
C ILE A 33 -0.85 5.34 -4.43
N ARG A 34 -0.16 5.45 -5.58
CA ARG A 34 -0.76 5.91 -6.84
C ARG A 34 -1.75 4.88 -7.40
N GLN A 35 -2.73 5.35 -8.16
CA GLN A 35 -3.55 4.48 -9.01
C GLN A 35 -2.95 4.41 -10.41
N SER A 36 -2.78 3.21 -10.97
CA SER A 36 -2.24 2.98 -12.31
C SER A 36 -2.40 1.54 -12.74
N ASP A 37 -2.65 1.34 -14.04
CA ASP A 37 -2.69 0.02 -14.67
C ASP A 37 -1.30 -0.42 -15.21
N GLU A 38 -0.28 0.45 -15.07
CA GLU A 38 1.07 0.22 -15.58
C GLU A 38 2.07 0.04 -14.43
N GLU A 39 2.96 -0.94 -14.61
CA GLU A 39 4.11 -1.16 -13.73
C GLU A 39 5.08 0.02 -13.82
N GLY A 40 5.49 0.53 -12.65
CA GLY A 40 6.41 1.64 -12.53
C GLY A 40 7.85 1.18 -12.27
N PRO A 41 8.82 2.10 -12.33
CA PRO A 41 10.23 1.81 -12.03
C PRO A 41 10.50 1.52 -10.55
N GLY A 42 9.52 1.80 -9.67
CA GLY A 42 9.66 1.72 -8.22
C GLY A 42 10.52 2.84 -7.61
N GLU A 43 10.52 2.90 -6.28
CA GLU A 43 11.32 3.86 -5.52
C GLU A 43 12.17 3.14 -4.45
N TRP A 44 13.41 3.60 -4.29
CA TRP A 44 14.32 3.06 -3.27
C TRP A 44 14.01 3.65 -1.90
N SER A 45 13.52 2.81 -0.99
CA SER A 45 13.25 3.15 0.41
C SER A 45 14.32 2.57 1.34
N THR A 46 14.69 3.33 2.37
CA THR A 46 15.53 2.82 3.47
C THR A 46 14.71 1.91 4.36
N LEU A 47 15.26 0.77 4.75
CA LEU A 47 14.65 -0.11 5.74
C LEU A 47 14.97 0.42 7.15
N GLU A 48 13.97 0.46 7.99
CA GLU A 48 14.03 0.94 9.38
C GLU A 48 14.00 -0.26 10.35
N ALA A 49 14.59 -0.12 11.53
CA ALA A 49 14.70 -1.22 12.49
C ALA A 49 13.45 -1.42 13.36
N GLU A 50 12.64 -0.37 13.54
CA GLU A 50 11.49 -0.36 14.46
C GLU A 50 10.21 0.17 13.81
N VAL A 51 9.07 -0.42 14.17
CA VAL A 51 7.74 0.14 13.88
C VAL A 51 7.33 1.15 14.96
N VAL A 52 6.61 2.19 14.55
CA VAL A 52 6.04 3.20 15.45
C VAL A 52 4.54 2.90 15.63
N MET A 53 4.15 2.69 16.88
CA MET A 53 2.77 2.37 17.26
C MET A 53 2.08 3.59 17.87
N LYS A 54 0.81 3.81 17.51
CA LYS A 54 -0.06 4.80 18.13
C LYS A 54 -1.46 4.22 18.29
N ARG A 55 -1.93 4.10 19.53
CA ARG A 55 -3.26 3.52 19.85
C ARG A 55 -3.44 2.12 19.20
N ASP A 56 -2.43 1.28 19.34
CA ASP A 56 -2.38 -0.09 18.79
C ASP A 56 -2.39 -0.21 17.25
N GLU A 57 -2.22 0.92 16.54
CA GLU A 57 -2.06 0.93 15.09
C GLU A 57 -0.63 1.35 14.70
N ILE A 58 -0.07 0.72 13.67
CA ILE A 58 1.23 1.13 13.13
C ILE A 58 1.05 2.40 12.32
N CYS A 59 1.79 3.45 12.68
CA CYS A 59 1.71 4.76 12.06
C CYS A 59 3.01 5.22 11.40
N GLY A 60 4.03 4.36 11.36
CA GLY A 60 5.30 4.64 10.71
C GLY A 60 6.41 3.69 11.16
N THR A 61 7.64 4.05 10.84
CA THR A 61 8.87 3.33 11.19
C THR A 61 9.97 4.31 11.62
N LYS A 62 10.99 3.82 12.32
CA LYS A 62 12.13 4.63 12.80
C LYS A 62 13.39 3.77 12.97
N ASN A 63 14.52 4.45 13.20
CA ASN A 63 15.86 3.89 13.39
C ASN A 63 16.41 3.27 12.09
N PRO A 64 16.99 4.09 11.18
CA PRO A 64 17.35 3.64 9.84
C PRO A 64 18.48 2.60 9.89
N THR A 65 18.33 1.57 9.08
CA THR A 65 19.35 0.54 8.83
C THR A 65 20.18 0.92 7.60
N PRO A 66 21.34 0.29 7.35
CA PRO A 66 22.09 0.51 6.11
C PRO A 66 21.44 -0.16 4.87
N HIS A 67 20.32 -0.86 5.03
CA HIS A 67 19.68 -1.62 3.97
C HIS A 67 18.61 -0.78 3.24
N ARG A 68 18.43 -1.04 1.95
CA ARG A 68 17.42 -0.39 1.12
C ARG A 68 16.64 -1.41 0.31
N ILE A 69 15.40 -1.10 -0.01
CA ILE A 69 14.51 -1.92 -0.85
C ILE A 69 13.95 -1.07 -1.98
N LEU A 70 13.87 -1.63 -3.19
CA LEU A 70 13.22 -1.02 -4.34
C LEU A 70 11.80 -1.59 -4.47
N LEU A 71 10.79 -0.72 -4.42
CA LEU A 71 9.38 -1.14 -4.46
C LEU A 71 8.59 -0.28 -5.47
N ASP A 72 7.85 -0.92 -6.37
CA ASP A 72 6.72 -0.30 -7.08
C ASP A 72 5.43 -0.74 -6.39
N THR A 73 4.61 0.23 -5.96
CA THR A 73 3.29 -0.02 -5.36
C THR A 73 2.25 0.80 -6.08
N ARG A 74 1.16 0.15 -6.50
CA ARG A 74 0.05 0.81 -7.20
C ARG A 74 -1.27 0.11 -6.88
N PHE A 75 -2.34 0.88 -6.89
CA PHE A 75 -3.69 0.36 -7.00
C PHE A 75 -4.08 0.30 -8.47
N GLU A 76 -4.57 -0.84 -8.94
CA GLU A 76 -5.16 -0.93 -10.29
C GLU A 76 -6.47 -0.15 -10.34
N LEU A 77 -6.80 0.37 -11.52
CA LEU A 77 -8.08 1.04 -11.72
C LEU A 77 -9.20 0.00 -11.72
N PRO A 78 -10.36 0.31 -11.12
CA PRO A 78 -11.52 -0.56 -11.25
C PRO A 78 -11.91 -0.66 -12.73
N PHE A 79 -12.31 -1.86 -13.16
CA PHE A 79 -12.75 -2.08 -14.55
C PHE A 79 -13.82 -1.06 -14.95
N VAL A 80 -13.46 -0.18 -15.89
CA VAL A 80 -14.25 0.99 -16.31
C VAL A 80 -15.63 0.59 -16.83
N GLU A 81 -15.79 -0.63 -17.32
CA GLU A 81 -17.08 -1.15 -17.82
C GLU A 81 -18.11 -1.29 -16.70
N PHE A 82 -17.71 -1.70 -15.50
CA PHE A 82 -18.65 -1.82 -14.38
C PHE A 82 -19.11 -0.43 -13.89
N ASP A 83 -18.18 0.53 -13.82
CA ASP A 83 -18.47 1.87 -13.33
C ASP A 83 -19.26 2.71 -14.34
N LYS A 84 -18.98 2.56 -15.64
CA LYS A 84 -19.81 3.13 -16.71
C LYS A 84 -21.21 2.51 -16.71
N PHE A 85 -21.31 1.19 -16.63
CA PHE A 85 -22.59 0.47 -16.57
C PHE A 85 -23.45 0.92 -15.37
N VAL A 86 -22.88 0.98 -14.17
CA VAL A 86 -23.60 1.40 -12.95
C VAL A 86 -24.05 2.87 -13.04
N ARG A 87 -23.22 3.76 -13.59
CA ARG A 87 -23.61 5.17 -13.81
C ARG A 87 -24.70 5.31 -14.85
N GLU A 88 -24.64 4.55 -15.93
CA GLU A 88 -25.65 4.55 -17.00
C GLU A 88 -27.00 4.06 -16.47
N GLN A 89 -27.02 2.94 -15.72
CA GLN A 89 -28.25 2.45 -15.07
C GLN A 89 -28.84 3.47 -14.09
N ARG A 90 -28.03 4.13 -13.27
CA ARG A 90 -28.51 5.19 -12.35
C ARG A 90 -29.08 6.41 -13.08
N THR A 91 -28.50 6.78 -14.21
CA THR A 91 -28.97 7.92 -15.00
C THR A 91 -30.31 7.59 -15.66
N ASN A 92 -30.46 6.37 -16.18
CA ASN A 92 -31.71 5.88 -16.80
C ASN A 92 -32.86 5.69 -15.81
N LEU A 93 -32.59 5.43 -14.51
CA LEU A 93 -33.64 5.42 -13.49
C LEU A 93 -34.16 6.83 -13.18
N LYS A 94 -33.28 7.84 -13.16
CA LYS A 94 -33.66 9.23 -12.85
C LYS A 94 -34.42 9.92 -13.98
N THR A 95 -34.30 9.45 -15.22
CA THR A 95 -35.02 9.98 -16.39
C THR A 95 -36.36 9.29 -16.64
N LYS A 96 -36.73 8.29 -15.83
CA LYS A 96 -38.02 7.59 -15.88
C LYS A 96 -39.02 8.06 -14.80
N GLU A 97 -38.65 9.04 -13.98
CA GLU A 97 -39.54 9.79 -13.06
C GLU A 97 -39.85 11.16 -13.65
#